data_AF-A0AAW9UXY6-F1
#
_entry.id   AF-A0AAW9UXY6-F1
#
_cell.length_a   1.000
_cell.length_b   1.000
_cell.length_c   1.000
_cell.angle_alpha   90.00
_cell.angle_beta   90.00
_cell.angle_gamma   90.00
#
_symmetry.space_group_name_H-M   'P 1'
#
loop_
_entity.id
_entity.type
_entity.pdbx_description
1 polymer ?
#
loop_
_entity_poly.entity_id
_entity_poly.type
_entity_poly.pdbx_seq_one_letter_code
_entity_poly.pdbx_strand_id
1 'polypeptide(L)'
;MTEGTIKTSKYEIIAIFREELRKRTEIEIFFNNTSIITQLTRVDFAEFHIQTHRKIPSGHKIRFLLHSDSGKIEFNAALTKHDNSGVDKGIRYAFSLPECLQVVQRRRDPRFRLRHEHDFYCRGRHKNG
;
A
#
# COMPACT_ATOMS: atom_id res chain seq x y z
N MET A 1 5.81 -22.85 -3.50
CA MET A 1 5.25 -21.84 -2.58
C MET A 1 6.33 -20.78 -2.39
N THR A 2 6.19 -19.56 -2.92
CA THR A 2 7.14 -18.49 -2.59
C THR A 2 6.71 -17.90 -1.25
N GLU A 3 7.32 -18.39 -0.18
CA GLU A 3 7.19 -17.89 1.18
C GLU A 3 7.63 -16.42 1.21
N GLY A 4 6.71 -15.52 1.54
CA GLY A 4 7.06 -14.15 1.89
C GLY A 4 7.70 -14.12 3.27
N THR A 5 8.49 -13.10 3.56
CA THR A 5 9.00 -12.87 4.91
C THR A 5 7.90 -12.20 5.74
N ILE A 6 7.61 -12.77 6.91
CA ILE A 6 6.69 -12.17 7.87
C ILE A 6 7.50 -11.28 8.81
N LYS A 7 7.14 -10.01 8.91
CA LYS A 7 7.72 -9.06 9.87
C LYS A 7 6.74 -8.85 11.01
N THR A 8 7.16 -9.13 12.25
CA THR A 8 6.35 -9.01 13.46
C THR A 8 6.90 -7.99 14.45
N SER A 9 8.13 -7.53 14.26
CA SER A 9 8.74 -6.52 15.12
C SER A 9 8.06 -5.17 14.93
N LYS A 10 7.49 -4.62 16.01
CA LYS A 10 6.78 -3.33 15.98
C LYS A 10 7.65 -2.20 15.41
N TYR A 11 8.92 -2.12 15.81
CA TYR A 11 9.83 -1.08 15.34
C TYR A 11 10.16 -1.22 13.85
N GLU A 12 10.28 -2.46 13.36
CA GLU A 12 10.51 -2.74 11.94
C GLU A 12 9.28 -2.35 11.11
N ILE A 13 8.08 -2.69 11.58
CA ILE A 13 6.81 -2.30 10.94
C ILE A 13 6.72 -0.77 10.86
N ILE A 14 6.97 -0.05 11.95
CA ILE A 14 6.94 1.42 11.97
C ILE A 14 7.98 2.00 11.00
N ALA A 15 9.19 1.45 10.97
CA ALA A 15 10.24 1.91 10.07
C ALA A 15 9.84 1.75 8.60
N ILE A 16 9.23 0.61 8.24
CA ILE A 16 8.67 0.38 6.90
C ILE A 16 7.60 1.43 6.59
N PHE A 17 6.59 1.60 7.43
CA PHE A 17 5.53 2.58 7.18
C PHE A 17 6.05 4.02 7.04
N ARG A 18 7.05 4.42 7.84
CA ARG A 18 7.68 5.74 7.74
C ARG A 18 8.41 5.92 6.41
N GLU A 19 9.10 4.90 5.94
CA GLU A 19 9.78 4.94 4.64
C GLU A 19 8.77 4.98 3.48
N GLU A 20 7.71 4.18 3.55
CA GLU A 20 6.64 4.19 2.52
C GLU A 20 5.87 5.52 2.51
N LEU A 21 5.65 6.13 3.68
CA LEU A 21 5.11 7.50 3.79
C LEU A 21 6.04 8.52 3.12
N ARG A 22 7.36 8.44 3.37
CA ARG A 22 8.37 9.33 2.78
C ARG A 22 8.40 9.22 1.25
N LYS A 23 8.27 8.00 0.73
CA LYS A 23 8.22 7.71 -0.72
C LYS A 23 6.89 8.05 -1.38
N ARG A 24 5.84 8.32 -0.59
CA ARG A 24 4.45 8.49 -1.06
C ARG A 24 3.97 7.27 -1.85
N THR A 25 4.31 6.08 -1.35
CA THR A 25 3.91 4.82 -1.97
C THR A 25 2.40 4.68 -1.99
N GLU A 26 1.87 4.15 -3.09
CA GLU A 26 0.46 3.82 -3.21
C GLU A 26 0.08 2.68 -2.27
N ILE A 27 -1.01 2.89 -1.54
CA ILE A 27 -1.65 1.90 -0.69
C ILE A 27 -3.03 1.57 -1.25
N GLU A 28 -3.25 0.30 -1.54
CA GLU A 28 -4.54 -0.24 -1.97
C GLU A 28 -5.28 -0.84 -0.77
N ILE A 29 -6.58 -0.57 -0.70
CA ILE A 29 -7.46 -0.93 0.41
C ILE A 29 -8.62 -1.74 -0.15
N PHE A 30 -8.88 -2.92 0.42
CA PHE A 30 -9.90 -3.82 -0.07
C PHE A 30 -11.09 -3.89 0.91
N PHE A 31 -12.28 -3.49 0.45
CA PHE A 31 -13.52 -3.58 1.21
C PHE A 31 -14.73 -3.80 0.28
N ASN A 32 -15.71 -4.59 0.73
CA ASN A 32 -16.98 -4.83 0.01
C ASN A 32 -16.79 -5.19 -1.49
N ASN A 33 -15.87 -6.11 -1.81
CA ASN A 33 -15.50 -6.51 -3.18
C ASN A 33 -14.99 -5.36 -4.08
N THR A 34 -14.70 -4.20 -3.52
CA THR A 34 -14.10 -3.07 -4.21
C THR A 34 -12.72 -2.76 -3.64
N SER A 35 -11.90 -2.06 -4.42
CA SER A 35 -10.67 -1.48 -3.92
C SER A 35 -10.57 0.00 -4.22
N ILE A 36 -9.80 0.70 -3.39
CA ILE A 36 -9.36 2.07 -3.63
C ILE A 36 -7.85 2.14 -3.47
N ILE A 37 -7.23 2.99 -4.29
CA ILE A 37 -5.82 3.32 -4.16
C ILE A 37 -5.73 4.73 -3.57
N THR A 38 -4.89 4.89 -2.55
CA THR A 38 -4.59 6.17 -1.90
C THR A 38 -3.14 6.17 -1.44
N GLN A 39 -2.77 7.10 -0.54
CA GLN A 39 -1.45 7.20 0.07
C GLN A 39 -1.58 7.34 1.59
N LEU A 40 -0.51 6.97 2.29
CA LEU A 40 -0.36 7.27 3.71
C LEU A 40 -0.24 8.79 3.89
N THR A 41 -0.94 9.36 4.86
CA THR A 41 -0.87 10.79 5.19
C THR A 41 -0.11 11.05 6.49
N ARG A 42 -0.15 10.11 7.43
CA ARG A 42 0.56 10.18 8.71
C ARG A 42 0.78 8.79 9.28
N VAL A 43 1.88 8.59 10.00
CA VAL A 43 2.20 7.35 10.70
C VAL A 43 2.72 7.70 12.10
N ASP A 44 2.04 7.19 13.11
CA ASP A 44 2.39 7.33 14.53
C ASP A 44 2.82 5.95 15.10
N PHE A 45 3.06 5.88 16.41
CA PHE A 45 3.51 4.65 17.08
C PHE A 45 2.43 3.56 17.20
N ALA A 46 1.15 3.94 17.11
CA ALA A 46 0.01 3.04 17.28
C ALA A 46 -0.95 3.04 16.09
N GLU A 47 -0.91 4.07 15.25
CA GLU A 47 -1.88 4.27 14.18
C GLU A 47 -1.21 4.78 12.91
N PHE A 48 -1.85 4.53 11.78
CA PHE A 48 -1.54 5.20 10.52
C PHE A 48 -2.82 5.81 9.93
N HIS A 49 -2.64 6.85 9.13
CA HIS A 49 -3.73 7.63 8.58
C HIS A 49 -3.71 7.61 7.06
N ILE A 50 -4.90 7.64 6.48
CA ILE A 50 -5.15 7.83 5.06
C ILE A 50 -6.24 8.88 4.89
N GLN A 51 -6.37 9.38 3.67
CA GLN A 51 -7.42 10.31 3.29
C GLN A 51 -8.10 9.80 2.01
N THR A 52 -9.44 9.78 2.02
CA THR A 52 -10.23 9.36 0.85
C THR A 52 -11.61 9.98 0.90
N HIS A 53 -12.22 10.17 -0.27
CA HIS A 53 -13.61 10.61 -0.40
C HIS A 53 -14.60 9.44 -0.30
N ARG A 54 -14.12 8.19 -0.39
CA ARG A 54 -14.98 7.00 -0.29
C ARG A 54 -15.17 6.61 1.17
N LYS A 55 -16.41 6.25 1.50
CA LYS A 55 -16.74 5.73 2.83
C LYS A 55 -16.18 4.33 3.02
N ILE A 56 -15.35 4.15 4.03
CA ILE A 56 -14.80 2.85 4.43
C ILE A 56 -15.68 2.30 5.58
N PRO A 57 -16.16 1.03 5.50
CA PRO A 57 -16.99 0.45 6.56
C PRO A 57 -16.22 0.27 7.87
N SER A 58 -16.88 0.52 9.00
CA SER A 58 -16.34 0.30 10.34
C SER A 58 -16.55 -1.15 10.82
N GLY A 59 -15.76 -1.59 11.81
CA GLY A 59 -16.01 -2.82 12.57
C GLY A 59 -15.29 -4.09 12.08
N HIS A 60 -14.56 -4.06 10.96
CA HIS A 60 -13.83 -5.22 10.46
C HIS A 60 -12.33 -4.93 10.27
N LYS A 61 -11.50 -5.97 10.38
CA LYS A 61 -10.11 -5.91 9.91
C LYS A 61 -10.13 -5.80 8.39
N ILE A 62 -9.57 -4.72 7.87
CA ILE A 62 -9.52 -4.42 6.44
C ILE A 62 -8.17 -4.86 5.91
N ARG A 63 -8.16 -5.43 4.70
CA ARG A 63 -6.94 -5.83 4.01
C ARG A 63 -6.34 -4.64 3.27
N PHE A 64 -5.03 -4.47 3.42
CA PHE A 64 -4.23 -3.45 2.79
C PHE A 64 -3.10 -4.05 1.98
N LEU A 65 -2.67 -3.30 0.97
CA LEU A 65 -1.57 -3.65 0.10
C LEU A 65 -0.73 -2.40 -0.21
N LEU A 66 0.55 -2.41 0.17
CA LEU A 66 1.53 -1.40 -0.23
C LEU A 66 2.35 -1.91 -1.43
N HIS A 67 2.48 -1.05 -2.45
CA HIS A 67 3.27 -1.30 -3.64
C HIS A 67 4.71 -0.77 -3.50
N SER A 68 5.46 -1.29 -2.52
CA SER A 68 6.85 -0.87 -2.26
C SER A 68 7.82 -1.35 -3.34
N ASP A 69 8.91 -0.60 -3.55
CA ASP A 69 10.05 -1.04 -4.37
C ASP A 69 10.66 -2.35 -3.84
N SER A 70 10.63 -2.52 -2.52
CA SER A 70 11.17 -3.68 -1.81
C SER A 70 10.31 -4.93 -1.99
N GLY A 71 9.09 -4.78 -2.52
CA GLY A 71 8.18 -5.88 -2.76
C GLY A 71 6.74 -5.53 -2.42
N LYS A 72 5.87 -6.53 -2.60
CA LYS A 72 4.47 -6.44 -2.22
C LYS A 72 4.36 -6.57 -0.70
N ILE A 73 3.76 -5.62 0.00
CA ILE A 73 3.55 -5.71 1.45
C ILE A 73 2.05 -5.81 1.72
N GLU A 74 1.62 -6.93 2.28
CA GLU A 74 0.23 -7.22 2.60
C GLU A 74 0.03 -7.24 4.13
N PHE A 75 -1.06 -6.66 4.61
CA PHE A 75 -1.41 -6.65 6.03
C PHE A 75 -2.89 -6.38 6.26
N ASN A 76 -3.34 -6.63 7.50
CA ASN A 76 -4.68 -6.31 7.94
C ASN A 76 -4.64 -5.30 9.08
N ALA A 77 -5.52 -4.30 9.04
CA ALA A 77 -5.62 -3.28 10.09
C ALA A 77 -7.09 -2.99 10.42
N ALA A 78 -7.35 -2.62 11.68
CA ALA A 78 -8.69 -2.27 12.13
C ALA A 78 -8.87 -0.75 12.08
N LEU A 79 -10.04 -0.29 11.64
CA LEU A 79 -10.39 1.12 11.69
C LEU A 79 -10.59 1.55 13.14
N THR A 80 -9.86 2.58 13.59
CA THR A 80 -9.97 3.09 14.98
C THR A 80 -10.88 4.30 15.06
N LYS A 81 -10.66 5.30 14.20
CA LYS A 81 -11.43 6.55 14.15
C LYS A 81 -11.48 7.10 12.73
N HIS A 82 -12.47 7.93 12.46
CA HIS A 82 -12.53 8.70 11.23
C HIS A 82 -13.07 10.09 11.52
N ASP A 83 -12.47 11.09 10.87
CA ASP A 83 -12.87 12.47 10.99
C ASP A 83 -13.31 12.96 9.61
N ASN A 84 -14.51 13.54 9.56
CA ASN A 84 -14.97 14.28 8.38
C ASN A 84 -14.31 15.66 8.42
N SER A 85 -13.07 15.75 7.92
CA SER A 85 -12.48 17.06 7.69
C SER A 85 -13.28 17.77 6.59
N GLY A 86 -13.62 19.05 6.82
CA GLY A 86 -14.63 19.81 6.07
C GLY A 86 -14.55 19.70 4.54
N VAL A 87 -15.73 19.89 3.92
CA VAL A 87 -16.22 19.73 2.54
C VAL A 87 -15.19 19.45 1.41
N ASP A 88 -14.01 20.08 1.40
CA ASP A 88 -13.00 19.92 0.33
C ASP A 88 -11.91 18.87 0.59
N LYS A 89 -11.64 18.51 1.86
CA LYS A 89 -10.46 17.68 2.19
C LYS A 89 -10.77 16.17 2.26
N GLY A 90 -12.01 15.74 2.07
CA GLY A 90 -12.36 14.32 2.17
C GLY A 90 -12.24 13.76 3.60
N ILE A 91 -12.50 12.47 3.75
CA ILE A 91 -12.59 11.81 5.05
C ILE A 91 -11.21 11.30 5.45
N ARG A 92 -10.78 11.63 6.67
CA ARG A 92 -9.55 11.11 7.26
C ARG A 92 -9.88 9.87 8.06
N TYR A 93 -9.21 8.77 7.74
CA TYR A 93 -9.36 7.52 8.45
C TYR A 93 -8.06 7.20 9.18
N ALA A 94 -8.18 6.80 10.44
CA ALA A 94 -7.08 6.27 11.23
C ALA A 94 -7.28 4.77 11.45
N PHE A 95 -6.21 4.01 11.28
CA PHE A 95 -6.17 2.57 11.42
C PHE A 95 -5.13 2.19 12.45
N SER A 96 -5.38 1.11 13.19
CA SER A 96 -4.38 0.55 14.09
C SER A 96 -3.18 0.04 13.29
N LEU A 97 -1.98 0.23 13.81
CA LEU A 97 -0.78 -0.35 13.23
C LEU A 97 -0.93 -1.88 13.18
N PRO A 98 -0.61 -2.55 12.06
CA PRO A 98 -0.73 -4.00 11.96
C PRO A 98 0.27 -4.71 12.90
N GLU A 99 -0.13 -5.87 13.42
CA GLU A 99 0.73 -6.73 14.24
C GLU A 99 1.80 -7.46 13.42
N CYS A 100 1.51 -7.71 12.14
CA CYS A 100 2.45 -8.33 11.22
C CYS A 100 2.30 -7.80 9.79
N LEU A 101 3.40 -7.82 9.06
CA LEU A 101 3.47 -7.53 7.63
C LEU A 101 3.92 -8.77 6.88
N GLN A 102 3.21 -9.11 5.81
CA GLN A 102 3.64 -10.13 4.88
C GLN A 102 4.33 -9.46 3.69
N VAL A 103 5.66 -9.57 3.65
CA VAL A 103 6.49 -8.97 2.59
C VAL A 103 6.83 -10.04 1.56
N VAL A 104 6.41 -9.82 0.32
CA VAL A 104 6.63 -10.74 -0.80
C VAL A 104 7.43 -10.02 -1.88
N GLN A 105 8.71 -10.37 -2.01
CA GLN A 105 9.54 -9.99 -3.15
C GLN A 105 9.83 -11.23 -3.99
N ARG A 106 9.23 -11.29 -5.18
CA ARG A 106 9.43 -12.41 -6.12
C ARG A 106 10.44 -12.11 -7.21
N ARG A 107 10.78 -10.84 -7.41
CA ARG A 107 11.73 -10.44 -8.46
C ARG A 107 13.14 -10.55 -7.90
N ARG A 108 14.01 -11.21 -8.64
CA ARG A 108 15.46 -11.23 -8.39
C ARG A 108 16.12 -9.97 -8.94
N ASP A 109 15.65 -9.54 -10.11
CA ASP A 109 16.24 -8.42 -10.84
C ASP A 109 15.31 -7.19 -10.86
N PRO A 110 15.87 -5.97 -10.70
CA PRO A 110 15.10 -4.74 -10.83
C PRO A 110 14.62 -4.55 -12.27
N ARG A 111 13.43 -3.95 -12.43
CA ARG A 111 12.87 -3.62 -13.74
C ARG A 111 13.15 -2.16 -14.05
N PHE A 112 13.80 -1.92 -15.19
CA PHE A 112 13.94 -0.58 -15.74
C PHE A 112 12.61 -0.17 -16.39
N ARG A 113 12.17 1.06 -16.11
CA ARG A 113 11.09 1.70 -16.87
C ARG A 113 11.72 2.55 -17.95
N LEU A 114 11.33 2.32 -19.20
CA LEU A 114 11.71 3.21 -20.29
C LEU A 114 10.98 4.54 -20.13
N ARG A 115 11.65 5.64 -20.46
CA ARG A 115 11.03 6.97 -20.45
C ARG A 115 10.02 7.04 -21.60
N HIS A 116 8.88 7.67 -21.36
CA HIS A 116 7.85 7.87 -22.39
C HIS A 116 8.35 8.74 -23.56
N GLU A 117 9.41 9.51 -23.35
CA GLU A 117 10.08 10.35 -24.36
C GLU A 117 10.80 9.51 -25.44
N HIS A 118 10.99 8.22 -25.22
CA HIS A 118 11.66 7.33 -26.16
C HIS A 118 10.66 6.26 -26.61
N ASP A 119 10.29 6.32 -27.89
CA ASP A 119 9.49 5.28 -28.52
C ASP A 119 10.26 3.96 -28.49
N PHE A 120 9.65 2.94 -27.87
CA PHE A 120 10.21 1.60 -27.81
C PHE A 120 9.57 0.72 -28.88
N TYR A 121 10.36 0.34 -29.88
CA TYR A 121 9.93 -0.55 -30.94
C TYR A 121 10.52 -1.94 -30.75
N CYS A 122 9.66 -2.93 -30.53
CA CYS A 122 10.04 -4.35 -30.55
C CYS A 122 9.59 -4.99 -31.87
N ARG A 123 10.46 -5.76 -32.51
CA ARG A 123 10.12 -6.60 -33.66
C ARG A 123 10.49 -8.05 -33.36
N GLY A 124 9.48 -8.89 -33.22
CA GLY A 124 9.65 -10.34 -33.11
C GLY A 124 9.71 -11.00 -34.49
N ARG A 125 10.46 -12.11 -34.62
CA ARG A 125 10.48 -12.93 -35.85
C ARG A 125 9.15 -13.69 -36.06
N HIS A 126 8.37 -13.87 -35.00
CA HIS A 126 7.10 -14.57 -35.01
C HIS A 126 5.97 -13.62 -34.58
N LYS A 127 4.74 -13.87 -35.05
CA LYS A 127 3.55 -13.02 -34.82
C LYS A 127 3.20 -12.76 -33.34
N ASN A 128 3.82 -13.47 -32.41
CA ASN A 128 3.48 -13.42 -30.99
C ASN A 128 4.49 -12.60 -30.15
N GLY A 129 5.49 -11.97 -30.80
CA GLY A 129 6.55 -11.24 -30.10
C GLY A 129 7.72 -12.13 -29.76
#